data_AF-A0A4Q5QEC6-F1
#
_entry.id   AF-A0A4Q5QEC6-F1
#
_cell.length_a   1.000
_cell.length_b   1.000
_cell.length_c   1.000
_cell.angle_alpha   90.00
_cell.angle_beta   90.00
_cell.angle_gamma   90.00
#
_symmetry.space_group_name_H-M   'P 1'
#
loop_
_entity.id
_entity.type
_entity.pdbx_description
1 polymer ?
#
loop_
_entity_poly.entity_id
_entity_poly.type
_entity_poly.pdbx_seq_one_letter_code
_entity_poly.pdbx_strand_id
1 'polypeptide(L)'
;MTDAAPKLGGLVEFYRSPARKQWTPTGNNVPDYGKMAQVWWQNISNAISGAATPQQAMDGLARDQDAIMTRLQRSGVQGKLGPVMNEEKTAEYWYAQAEKDGNLAPQRKLANEKPKGETIDYDELLKTWAATPRPKQG
;
A
#
# COMPACT_ATOMS: atom_id res chain seq x y z
N MET A 1 -7.49 -15.68 23.27
CA MET A 1 -6.87 -14.34 23.11
C MET A 1 -7.17 -13.39 24.27
N THR A 2 -8.34 -13.44 24.93
CA THR A 2 -8.64 -12.59 26.11
C THR A 2 -7.60 -12.70 27.22
N ASP A 3 -7.22 -13.92 27.58
CA ASP A 3 -6.31 -14.16 28.71
C ASP A 3 -4.86 -13.75 28.42
N ALA A 4 -4.52 -13.56 27.13
CA ALA A 4 -3.22 -13.10 26.68
C ALA A 4 -3.15 -11.57 26.51
N ALA A 5 -4.29 -10.84 26.58
CA ALA A 5 -4.35 -9.40 26.37
C ALA A 5 -3.41 -8.61 27.30
N PRO A 6 -3.29 -8.92 28.61
CA PRO A 6 -2.35 -8.21 29.49
C PRO A 6 -0.88 -8.36 29.10
N LYS A 7 -0.52 -9.40 28.35
CA LYS A 7 0.87 -9.68 27.92
C LYS A 7 1.17 -9.19 26.52
N LEU A 8 0.15 -9.13 25.66
CA LEU A 8 0.28 -8.80 24.24
C LEU A 8 -0.13 -7.35 23.92
N GLY A 9 -0.74 -6.65 24.89
CA GLY A 9 -1.15 -5.26 24.77
C GLY A 9 -1.99 -5.01 23.52
N GLY A 10 -1.89 -3.80 22.98
CA GLY A 10 -2.73 -3.27 21.90
C GLY A 10 -2.83 -4.10 20.61
N LEU A 11 -1.97 -5.11 20.41
CA LEU A 11 -2.13 -6.11 19.35
C LEU A 11 -3.45 -6.86 19.47
N VAL A 12 -3.85 -7.27 20.69
CA VAL A 12 -5.08 -8.04 20.90
C VAL A 12 -6.31 -7.16 20.65
N GLU A 13 -6.29 -5.91 21.09
CA GLU A 13 -7.34 -4.92 20.86
C GLU A 13 -7.45 -4.55 19.37
N PHE A 14 -6.32 -4.39 18.67
CA PHE A 14 -6.28 -4.12 17.24
C PHE A 14 -6.94 -5.23 16.42
N TYR A 15 -6.55 -6.49 16.62
CA TYR A 15 -7.14 -7.62 15.88
C TYR A 15 -8.59 -7.93 16.28
N ARG A 16 -9.07 -7.43 17.42
CA ARG A 16 -10.49 -7.50 17.80
C ARG A 16 -11.32 -6.39 17.17
N SER A 17 -10.73 -5.22 16.96
CA SER A 17 -11.37 -4.07 16.32
C SER A 17 -11.71 -4.31 14.85
N PRO A 18 -12.75 -3.65 14.29
CA PRO A 18 -12.97 -3.57 12.84
C PRO A 18 -11.83 -2.90 12.09
N ALA A 19 -11.00 -2.09 12.78
CA ALA A 19 -9.87 -1.39 12.19
C ALA A 19 -8.91 -2.34 11.45
N ARG A 20 -8.83 -3.62 11.87
CA ARG A 20 -8.06 -4.63 11.12
C ARG A 20 -8.47 -4.77 9.66
N LYS A 21 -9.75 -4.51 9.33
CA LYS A 21 -10.26 -4.57 7.94
C LYS A 21 -9.86 -3.35 7.12
N GLN A 22 -9.50 -2.27 7.77
CA GLN A 22 -9.01 -1.04 7.13
C GLN A 22 -7.50 -1.10 6.88
N TRP A 23 -6.81 -2.08 7.45
CA TRP A 23 -5.38 -2.29 7.26
C TRP A 23 -5.11 -3.27 6.12
N THR A 24 -4.25 -2.87 5.20
CA THR A 24 -3.76 -3.72 4.12
C THR A 24 -2.69 -4.66 4.65
N PRO A 25 -2.72 -5.97 4.34
CA PRO A 25 -1.64 -6.88 4.72
C PRO A 25 -0.31 -6.38 4.15
N THR A 26 0.80 -6.58 4.87
CA THR A 26 2.14 -6.13 4.44
C THR A 26 2.69 -6.88 3.22
N GLY A 27 1.91 -7.79 2.64
CA GLY A 27 2.24 -8.54 1.43
C GLY A 27 3.47 -9.44 1.58
N ASN A 28 3.80 -10.14 0.50
CA ASN A 28 5.12 -10.75 0.37
C ASN A 28 6.12 -9.67 -0.02
N ASN A 29 7.33 -9.73 0.53
CA ASN A 29 8.40 -8.80 0.18
C ASN A 29 8.69 -8.82 -1.32
N VAL A 30 8.97 -7.64 -1.87
CA VAL A 30 9.33 -7.48 -3.27
C VAL A 30 10.75 -8.02 -3.50
N PRO A 31 11.00 -8.83 -4.56
CA PRO A 31 12.33 -9.37 -4.85
C PRO A 31 13.40 -8.27 -4.99
N ASP A 32 14.57 -8.46 -4.37
CA ASP A 32 15.73 -7.54 -4.44
C ASP A 32 15.40 -6.07 -4.07
N TYR A 33 14.62 -5.88 -2.99
CA TYR A 33 14.27 -4.57 -2.41
C TYR A 33 15.49 -3.65 -2.23
N GLY A 34 16.65 -4.21 -1.84
CA GLY A 34 17.88 -3.44 -1.63
C GLY A 34 18.33 -2.68 -2.88
N LYS A 35 18.21 -3.26 -4.08
CA LYS A 35 18.52 -2.54 -5.33
C LYS A 35 17.40 -1.58 -5.73
N MET A 36 16.14 -1.98 -5.62
CA MET A 36 15.01 -1.11 -5.98
C MET A 36 14.93 0.15 -5.10
N ALA A 37 15.31 0.06 -3.83
CA ALA A 37 15.33 1.20 -2.92
C ALA A 37 16.36 2.27 -3.35
N GLN A 38 17.40 1.91 -4.12
CA GLN A 38 18.42 2.85 -4.57
C GLN A 38 17.89 3.84 -5.63
N VAL A 39 16.99 3.37 -6.49
CA VAL A 39 16.39 4.21 -7.56
C VAL A 39 15.26 5.11 -7.05
N TRP A 40 14.78 4.87 -5.82
CA TRP A 40 13.77 5.71 -5.16
C TRP A 40 14.24 7.16 -5.07
N TRP A 41 15.40 7.42 -4.46
CA TRP A 41 15.87 8.78 -4.25
C TRP A 41 16.19 9.49 -5.56
N GLN A 42 16.75 8.78 -6.53
CA GLN A 42 17.07 9.34 -7.86
C GLN A 42 15.82 9.92 -8.55
N ASN A 43 14.68 9.25 -8.43
CA ASN A 43 13.44 9.68 -9.05
C ASN A 43 12.68 10.71 -8.19
N ILE A 44 12.57 10.48 -6.88
CA ILE A 44 11.83 11.36 -5.97
C ILE A 44 12.48 12.74 -5.82
N SER A 45 13.82 12.84 -5.87
CA SER A 45 14.52 14.13 -5.84
C SER A 45 14.12 15.04 -7.00
N ASN A 46 13.75 14.51 -8.16
CA ASN A 46 13.27 15.30 -9.30
C ASN A 46 11.87 15.87 -9.04
N ALA A 47 11.00 15.14 -8.34
CA ALA A 47 9.69 15.65 -7.93
C ALA A 47 9.81 16.73 -6.85
N ILE A 48 10.64 16.50 -5.83
CA ILE A 48 10.82 17.44 -4.71
C ILE A 48 11.42 18.77 -5.20
N SER A 49 12.39 18.71 -6.12
CA SER A 49 13.01 19.92 -6.69
C SER A 49 12.14 20.63 -7.73
N GLY A 50 11.04 20.02 -8.16
CA GLY A 50 10.17 20.54 -9.22
C GLY A 50 10.72 20.34 -10.64
N ALA A 51 11.82 19.61 -10.81
CA ALA A 51 12.38 19.27 -12.13
C ALA A 51 11.48 18.32 -12.93
N ALA A 52 10.65 17.53 -12.25
CA ALA A 52 9.64 16.67 -12.84
C ALA A 52 8.32 16.78 -12.07
N THR A 53 7.19 16.52 -12.74
CA THR A 53 5.92 16.35 -12.04
C THR A 53 5.94 15.09 -11.18
N PRO A 54 5.09 14.99 -10.14
CA PRO A 54 4.98 13.75 -9.36
C PRO A 54 4.71 12.52 -10.23
N GLN A 55 3.85 12.64 -11.24
CA GLN A 55 3.56 11.54 -12.16
C GLN A 55 4.82 11.12 -12.94
N GLN A 56 5.54 12.07 -13.55
CA GLN A 56 6.76 11.77 -14.31
C GLN A 56 7.84 11.11 -13.45
N ALA A 57 7.98 11.54 -12.19
CA ALA A 57 8.92 10.94 -11.25
C ALA A 57 8.51 9.51 -10.88
N MET A 58 7.22 9.26 -10.64
CA MET A 58 6.72 7.91 -10.34
C MET A 58 6.79 6.97 -11.56
N ASP A 59 6.52 7.47 -12.76
CA ASP A 59 6.70 6.73 -14.02
C ASP A 59 8.19 6.41 -14.25
N GLY A 60 9.07 7.34 -13.88
CA GLY A 60 10.52 7.16 -13.83
C GLY A 60 10.93 6.00 -12.93
N LEU A 61 10.47 6.07 -11.68
CA LEU A 61 10.74 5.06 -10.67
C LEU A 61 10.26 3.68 -11.09
N ALA A 62 9.03 3.57 -11.60
CA ALA A 62 8.45 2.30 -12.05
C ALA A 62 9.32 1.66 -13.15
N ARG A 63 9.75 2.45 -14.15
CA ARG A 63 10.61 1.99 -15.24
C ARG A 63 11.96 1.47 -14.73
N ASP A 64 12.57 2.19 -13.80
CA ASP A 64 13.88 1.80 -13.24
C ASP A 64 13.77 0.53 -12.38
N GLN A 65 12.69 0.39 -11.61
CA GLN A 65 12.39 -0.82 -10.85
C GLN A 65 12.13 -2.01 -11.79
N ASP A 66 11.35 -1.84 -12.86
CA ASP A 66 11.10 -2.87 -13.86
C ASP A 66 12.40 -3.30 -14.57
N ALA A 67 13.32 -2.38 -14.82
CA ALA A 67 14.62 -2.69 -15.40
C ALA A 67 15.47 -3.59 -14.47
N ILE A 68 15.43 -3.33 -13.16
CA ILE A 68 16.09 -4.17 -12.14
C ILE A 68 15.45 -5.56 -12.11
N MET A 69 14.12 -5.63 -12.06
CA MET A 69 13.36 -6.88 -12.00
C MET A 69 13.52 -7.73 -13.26
N THR A 70 13.53 -7.09 -14.44
CA THR A 70 13.79 -7.74 -15.72
C THR A 70 15.18 -8.37 -15.75
N ARG A 71 16.21 -7.66 -15.26
CA ARG A 71 17.56 -8.21 -15.14
C ARG A 71 17.61 -9.37 -14.16
N LEU A 72 16.89 -9.26 -13.04
CA LEU A 72 16.80 -10.33 -12.04
C LEU A 72 16.14 -11.60 -12.61
N GLN A 73 15.03 -11.46 -13.32
CA GLN A 73 14.40 -12.58 -14.04
C GLN A 73 15.38 -13.23 -15.03
N ARG A 74 16.04 -12.43 -15.88
CA ARG A 74 16.99 -12.93 -16.88
C ARG A 74 18.18 -13.66 -16.28
N SER A 75 18.63 -13.24 -15.09
CA SER A 75 19.77 -13.84 -14.41
C SER A 75 19.51 -15.28 -13.95
N GLY A 76 18.26 -15.65 -13.70
CA GLY A 76 17.89 -16.98 -13.20
C GLY A 76 18.40 -17.33 -11.80
N VAL A 77 19.06 -16.40 -11.09
CA VAL A 77 19.74 -16.70 -9.80
C VAL A 77 18.77 -17.12 -8.68
N GLN A 78 17.50 -16.72 -8.78
CA GLN A 78 16.44 -17.07 -7.82
C GLN A 78 15.65 -18.32 -8.24
N GLY A 79 16.01 -18.97 -9.35
CA GLY A 79 15.35 -20.18 -9.85
C GLY A 79 13.83 -20.01 -9.97
N LYS A 80 13.07 -20.99 -9.46
CA LYS A 80 11.60 -21.00 -9.49
C LYS A 80 10.92 -19.91 -8.64
N LEU A 81 11.67 -19.23 -7.77
CA LEU A 81 11.16 -18.17 -6.88
C LEU A 81 11.51 -16.76 -7.39
N GLY A 82 12.16 -16.67 -8.55
CA GLY A 82 12.47 -15.39 -9.17
C GLY A 82 11.24 -14.68 -9.72
N PRO A 83 11.32 -13.35 -9.92
CA PRO A 83 10.23 -12.62 -10.54
C PRO A 83 10.01 -13.06 -11.98
N VAL A 84 8.76 -12.97 -12.41
CA VAL A 84 8.36 -13.10 -13.80
C VAL A 84 7.70 -11.78 -14.19
N MET A 85 8.28 -11.10 -15.15
CA MET A 85 7.74 -9.84 -15.66
C MET A 85 6.43 -10.11 -16.40
N ASN A 86 5.43 -9.29 -16.08
CA ASN A 86 4.18 -9.24 -16.83
C ASN A 86 4.36 -8.45 -18.12
N GLU A 87 3.45 -8.63 -19.07
CA GLU A 87 3.33 -7.73 -20.21
C GLU A 87 3.03 -6.31 -19.74
N GLU A 88 3.57 -5.31 -20.45
CA GLU A 88 3.22 -3.92 -20.19
C GLU A 88 1.74 -3.67 -20.47
N LYS A 89 1.07 -3.00 -19.54
CA LYS A 89 -0.35 -2.65 -19.62
C LYS A 89 -0.53 -1.16 -19.35
N THR A 90 -1.59 -0.58 -19.91
CA THR A 90 -1.93 0.82 -19.71
C THR A 90 -2.44 1.06 -18.29
N ALA A 91 -2.41 2.32 -17.84
CA ALA A 91 -3.00 2.69 -16.56
C ALA A 91 -4.50 2.33 -16.48
N GLU A 92 -5.24 2.50 -17.59
CA GLU A 92 -6.68 2.18 -17.65
C GLU A 92 -6.97 0.69 -17.42
N TYR A 93 -6.11 -0.19 -17.94
CA TYR A 93 -6.21 -1.62 -17.64
C TYR A 93 -6.13 -1.87 -16.13
N TRP A 94 -5.16 -1.23 -15.45
CA TRP A 94 -4.98 -1.40 -14.01
C TRP A 94 -6.11 -0.77 -13.19
N TYR A 95 -6.66 0.36 -13.62
CA TYR A 95 -7.84 0.95 -12.99
C TYR A 95 -9.07 0.03 -13.09
N ALA A 96 -9.35 -0.48 -14.28
CA ALA A 96 -10.47 -1.39 -14.51
C ALA A 96 -10.30 -2.71 -13.73
N GLN A 97 -9.07 -3.23 -13.64
CA GLN A 97 -8.77 -4.41 -12.85
C GLN A 97 -9.02 -4.17 -11.35
N ALA A 98 -8.57 -3.03 -10.81
CA ALA A 98 -8.79 -2.69 -9.41
C ALA A 98 -10.28 -2.58 -9.06
N GLU A 99 -11.08 -1.93 -9.91
CA GLU A 99 -12.53 -1.83 -9.76
C GLU A 99 -13.20 -3.21 -9.78
N LYS A 100 -12.82 -4.05 -10.75
CA LYS A 100 -13.36 -5.40 -10.90
C LYS A 100 -13.06 -6.28 -9.68
N ASP A 101 -11.85 -6.19 -9.14
CA ASP A 101 -11.41 -7.01 -8.01
C ASP A 101 -11.85 -6.43 -6.65
N GLY A 102 -12.45 -5.24 -6.64
CA GLY A 102 -12.82 -4.52 -5.41
C GLY A 102 -11.62 -4.00 -4.62
N ASN A 103 -10.49 -3.74 -5.30
CA ASN A 103 -9.28 -3.20 -4.71
C ASN A 103 -9.33 -1.67 -4.62
N LEU A 104 -8.70 -1.11 -3.59
CA LEU A 104 -8.66 0.34 -3.35
C LEU A 104 -7.63 1.08 -4.21
N ALA A 105 -6.77 0.40 -4.96
CA ALA A 105 -5.70 1.01 -5.75
C ALA A 105 -5.32 0.12 -6.96
N PRO A 106 -4.75 0.70 -8.03
CA PRO A 106 -4.52 2.14 -8.25
C PRO A 106 -5.83 2.93 -8.53
N GLN A 107 -5.81 4.24 -8.28
CA GLN A 107 -6.96 5.13 -8.47
C GLN A 107 -6.73 6.12 -9.61
N ARG A 108 -7.80 6.50 -10.31
CA ARG A 108 -7.74 7.58 -11.32
C ARG A 108 -7.47 8.91 -10.63
N LYS A 109 -6.82 9.82 -11.36
CA LYS A 109 -6.61 11.19 -10.91
C LYS A 109 -7.96 11.84 -10.58
N LEU A 110 -8.06 12.43 -9.40
CA LEU A 110 -9.28 13.13 -8.97
C LEU A 110 -9.23 14.60 -9.38
N ALA A 111 -10.41 15.19 -9.57
CA ALA A 111 -10.51 16.64 -9.80
C ALA A 111 -10.05 17.45 -8.59
N ASN A 112 -10.20 16.91 -7.37
CA ASN A 112 -9.74 17.52 -6.13
C ASN A 112 -9.07 16.46 -5.23
N GLU A 113 -7.75 16.39 -5.26
CA GLU A 113 -6.94 15.49 -4.41
C GLU A 113 -6.59 16.09 -3.04
N LYS A 114 -6.99 17.34 -2.79
CA LYS A 114 -6.72 18.07 -1.55
C LYS A 114 -8.00 18.75 -1.04
N PRO A 115 -9.04 17.97 -0.69
CA PRO A 115 -10.23 18.54 -0.07
C PRO A 115 -9.86 19.25 1.24
N LYS A 116 -10.67 20.22 1.63
CA LYS A 116 -10.50 20.91 2.92
C LYS A 116 -10.71 19.88 4.04
N GLY A 117 -9.78 19.83 4.99
CA GLY A 117 -9.92 18.98 6.16
C GLY A 117 -11.14 19.37 7.00
N GLU A 118 -11.78 18.36 7.60
CA GLU A 118 -12.92 18.52 8.50
C GLU A 118 -12.53 18.00 9.89
N THR A 119 -12.91 18.75 10.92
CA THR A 119 -12.70 18.34 12.32
C THR A 119 -13.88 17.47 12.74
N ILE A 120 -13.61 16.30 13.33
CA ILE A 120 -14.61 15.47 13.98
C ILE A 120 -14.51 15.63 15.50
N ASP A 121 -15.65 15.66 16.18
CA ASP A 121 -15.68 15.68 17.64
C ASP A 121 -15.05 14.39 18.22
N TYR A 122 -14.33 14.52 19.33
CA TYR A 122 -13.60 13.39 19.92
C TYR A 122 -14.54 12.28 20.43
N ASP A 123 -15.68 12.65 21.04
CA ASP A 123 -16.64 11.66 21.53
C ASP A 123 -17.37 10.98 20.37
N GLU A 124 -17.58 11.69 19.25
CA GLU A 124 -18.08 11.12 18.01
C GLU A 124 -17.09 10.11 17.39
N LEU A 125 -15.80 10.45 17.36
CA LEU A 125 -14.75 9.55 16.88
C LEU A 125 -14.72 8.26 17.71
N LEU A 126 -14.83 8.33 19.04
CA LEU A 126 -14.84 7.16 19.91
C LEU A 126 -16.03 6.21 19.66
N LYS A 127 -17.19 6.71 19.23
CA LYS A 127 -18.34 5.87 18.87
C LYS A 127 -18.03 4.95 17.69
N THR A 128 -17.21 5.40 16.74
CA THR A 128 -16.81 4.58 15.57
C THR A 128 -15.96 3.36 15.97
N TRP A 129 -15.21 3.47 17.07
CA TRP A 129 -14.44 2.37 17.65
C TRP A 129 -15.32 1.41 18.47
N ALA A 130 -16.36 1.92 19.14
CA ALA A 130 -17.25 1.14 20.01
C ALA A 130 -18.35 0.36 19.26
N ALA A 131 -18.61 0.66 17.98
CA ALA A 131 -19.71 0.09 17.19
C ALA A 131 -19.54 -1.38 16.76
N THR A 132 -18.67 -2.15 17.43
CA THR A 132 -18.49 -3.60 17.23
C THR A 132 -18.93 -4.32 18.48
N PRO A 133 -19.80 -5.33 18.39
CA PRO A 133 -20.56 -5.80 19.55
C PRO A 133 -19.63 -6.33 20.63
N ARG A 134 -19.62 -5.66 21.79
CA ARG A 134 -19.15 -6.27 23.04
C ARG A 134 -19.97 -7.55 23.23
N PRO A 135 -19.35 -8.73 23.42
CA PRO A 135 -20.09 -9.85 23.97
C PRO A 135 -20.66 -9.38 25.31
N LYS A 136 -21.97 -9.55 25.50
CA LYS A 136 -22.62 -9.28 26.80
C LYS A 136 -21.85 -10.06 27.86
N GLN A 137 -21.23 -9.36 28.80
CA GLN A 137 -20.77 -9.99 30.04
C GLN A 137 -22.03 -10.33 30.83
N GLY A 138 -22.22 -11.63 31.08
CA GLY A 138 -23.22 -12.14 32.00
C GLY A 138 -22.81 -11.97 33.45
#